data_AF-A0A9E3ELF5-F1
#
_entry.id   AF-A0A9E3ELF5-F1
#
_cell.length_a   1.000
_cell.length_b   1.000
_cell.length_c   1.000
_cell.angle_alpha   90.00
_cell.angle_beta   90.00
_cell.angle_gamma   90.00
#
_symmetry.space_group_name_H-M   'P 1'
#
loop_
_entity.id
_entity.type
_entity.pdbx_description
1 polymer ?
#
loop_
_entity_poly.entity_id
_entity_poly.type
_entity_poly.pdbx_seq_one_letter_code
_entity_poly.pdbx_strand_id
1 'polypeptide(L)'
;MRPQEGEPAQPSSTNTPQMHLRLVNPTTGKAMEHPLLANEESPGRNAPPWLRPFFSLRVQLLFAYILVLILSVILACMFTYNQASSLSIALIALGVVVVGSLIAFFFTTLLLRPLWRVTDAAQAIAVGDLQQRERLPLRLPPQDEIDRLAGSINEMVTRLEYAEETQRASEQRFQRFFSDASHQLRTPLTSIRGFTEVLMRGAKDDPETALRVLKRMKSESERMTYLINDLFTLSRLDEQNALKKQYVNLVELAAESIEQAKERTNDGRTITLALT
;
A
#
# COMPACT_ATOMS: atom_id res chain seq x y z
N MET A 1 12.02 9.67 71.39
CA MET A 1 11.40 9.11 70.17
C MET A 1 11.40 10.19 69.11
N ARG A 2 12.16 10.01 68.02
CA ARG A 2 12.32 10.95 66.90
C ARG A 2 11.14 10.80 65.90
N PRO A 3 10.69 11.86 65.22
CA PRO A 3 9.75 11.77 64.11
C PRO A 3 10.47 11.34 62.81
N GLN A 4 9.85 10.49 62.00
CA GLN A 4 10.34 10.11 60.66
C GLN A 4 9.87 11.14 59.62
N GLU A 5 10.82 11.67 58.86
CA GLU A 5 10.61 12.56 57.71
C GLU A 5 10.04 11.79 56.51
N GLY A 6 9.17 12.45 55.76
CA GLY A 6 8.53 11.91 54.55
C GLY A 6 9.47 11.85 53.36
N GLU A 7 9.37 10.74 52.62
CA GLU A 7 10.11 10.46 51.39
C GLU A 7 9.40 11.09 50.17
N PRO A 8 10.10 11.74 49.23
CA PRO A 8 9.46 12.40 48.10
C PRO A 8 9.09 11.39 47.00
N ALA A 9 7.87 11.54 46.47
CA ALA A 9 7.29 10.72 45.41
C ALA A 9 8.11 10.77 44.10
N GLN A 10 8.43 9.59 43.56
CA GLN A 10 9.00 9.42 42.22
C GLN A 10 7.96 9.82 41.14
N PRO A 11 8.36 10.50 40.06
CA PRO A 11 7.45 10.85 38.98
C PRO A 11 7.08 9.61 38.16
N SER A 12 5.77 9.37 38.07
CA SER A 12 5.12 8.36 37.25
C SER A 12 5.51 8.50 35.78
N SER A 13 5.99 7.41 35.19
CA SER A 13 6.29 7.29 33.77
C SER A 13 5.07 7.64 32.93
N THR A 14 5.19 8.70 32.12
CA THR A 14 4.24 9.09 31.08
C THR A 14 4.12 7.96 30.05
N ASN A 15 3.05 7.19 30.19
CA ASN A 15 2.66 6.13 29.27
C ASN A 15 2.14 6.78 27.98
N THR A 16 3.02 7.03 27.02
CA THR A 16 2.63 7.49 25.67
C THR A 16 2.17 6.26 24.88
N PRO A 17 0.90 6.13 24.48
CA PRO A 17 0.47 4.99 23.69
C PRO A 17 1.06 5.12 22.28
N GLN A 18 2.07 4.30 21.98
CA GLN A 18 2.57 4.13 20.62
C GLN A 18 1.48 3.45 19.78
N MET A 19 0.83 4.21 18.91
CA MET A 19 -0.19 3.74 17.98
C MET A 19 0.49 2.91 16.88
N HIS A 20 0.69 1.61 17.13
CA HIS A 20 1.02 0.66 16.08
C HIS A 20 -0.21 0.46 15.19
N LEU A 21 -0.17 0.99 13.97
CA LEU A 21 -1.14 0.66 12.91
C LEU A 21 -1.11 -0.85 12.65
N ARG A 22 -1.99 -1.59 13.31
CA ARG A 22 -2.25 -3.00 13.02
C ARG A 22 -3.17 -3.07 11.81
N LEU A 23 -2.69 -3.64 10.72
CA LEU A 23 -3.53 -4.02 9.59
C LEU A 23 -4.50 -5.11 10.07
N VAL A 24 -5.79 -4.82 10.00
CA VAL A 24 -6.87 -5.72 10.41
C VAL A 24 -7.52 -6.31 9.17
N ASN A 25 -7.74 -7.62 9.17
CA ASN A 25 -8.40 -8.29 8.06
C ASN A 25 -9.88 -7.83 7.97
N PRO A 26 -10.35 -7.29 6.84
CA PRO A 26 -11.68 -6.68 6.72
C PRO A 26 -12.83 -7.67 6.79
N THR A 27 -12.59 -8.98 6.62
CA THR A 27 -13.65 -10.01 6.71
C THR A 27 -13.70 -10.71 8.07
N THR A 28 -12.61 -10.71 8.84
CA THR A 28 -12.51 -11.46 10.10
C THR A 28 -12.28 -10.58 11.33
N GLY A 29 -11.94 -9.30 11.18
CA GLY A 29 -11.71 -8.37 12.29
C GLY A 29 -10.48 -8.69 13.15
N LYS A 30 -9.73 -9.74 12.82
CA LYS A 30 -8.51 -10.13 13.51
C LYS A 30 -7.33 -9.34 12.94
N ALA A 31 -6.39 -8.97 13.83
CA ALA A 31 -5.11 -8.44 13.42
C ALA A 31 -4.44 -9.44 12.47
N MET A 32 -3.98 -8.98 11.31
CA MET A 32 -3.20 -9.83 10.42
C MET A 32 -1.89 -10.17 11.13
N GLU A 33 -1.73 -11.41 11.56
CA GLU A 33 -0.43 -11.90 12.02
C GLU A 33 0.49 -11.96 10.80
N HIS A 34 1.49 -11.08 10.76
CA HIS A 34 2.49 -11.05 9.70
C HIS A 34 3.25 -12.40 9.74
N PRO A 35 3.17 -13.24 8.67
CA PRO A 35 3.82 -14.55 8.65
C PRO A 35 5.35 -14.47 8.82
N LEU A 36 5.93 -13.30 8.57
CA LEU A 36 7.35 -13.00 8.71
C LEU A 36 7.87 -13.02 10.17
N LEU A 37 6.99 -12.99 11.17
CA LEU A 37 7.43 -13.03 12.58
C LEU A 37 7.68 -14.46 13.10
N ALA A 38 7.35 -15.49 12.32
CA ALA A 38 7.24 -16.85 12.82
C ALA A 38 8.51 -17.71 12.69
N ASN A 39 9.52 -17.41 11.84
CA ASN A 39 10.56 -18.42 11.64
C ASN A 39 11.97 -18.04 11.13
N GLU A 40 12.42 -16.77 11.20
CA GLU A 40 13.84 -16.48 10.93
C GLU A 40 14.67 -16.30 12.20
N GLU A 41 15.56 -17.26 12.45
CA GLU A 41 16.70 -17.13 13.37
C GLU A 41 17.70 -16.09 12.82
N SER A 42 17.37 -14.81 12.98
CA SER A 42 18.32 -13.74 12.72
C SER A 42 19.45 -13.81 13.77
N PRO A 43 20.75 -13.85 13.38
CA PRO A 43 21.91 -14.09 14.26
C PRO A 43 22.25 -12.92 15.22
N GLY A 44 21.24 -12.16 15.65
CA GLY A 44 21.31 -11.11 16.66
C GLY A 44 20.09 -11.02 17.57
N ARG A 45 19.05 -11.85 17.38
CA ARG A 45 17.83 -11.81 18.22
C ARG A 45 18.11 -12.16 19.69
N ASN A 46 19.10 -13.03 19.91
CA ASN A 46 19.55 -13.49 21.22
C ASN A 46 20.79 -12.73 21.74
N ALA A 47 21.24 -11.67 21.05
CA ALA A 47 22.38 -10.88 21.53
C ALA A 47 21.99 -10.10 22.80
N PRO A 48 22.82 -10.16 23.87
CA PRO A 48 22.63 -9.36 25.08
C PRO A 48 22.38 -7.87 24.74
N PRO A 49 21.51 -7.15 25.47
CA PRO A 49 21.14 -5.77 25.15
C PRO A 49 22.33 -4.81 25.01
N TRP A 50 23.43 -5.07 25.72
CA TRP A 50 24.67 -4.29 25.66
C TRP A 50 25.50 -4.51 24.39
N LEU A 51 25.25 -5.59 23.63
CA LEU A 51 25.96 -5.90 22.37
C LEU A 51 25.27 -5.33 21.12
N ARG A 52 24.02 -4.89 21.25
CA ARG A 52 23.22 -4.31 20.15
C ARG A 52 23.89 -3.13 19.42
N PRO A 53 24.57 -2.17 20.08
CA PRO A 53 25.21 -1.07 19.36
C PRO A 53 26.35 -1.51 18.43
N PHE A 54 27.04 -2.63 18.70
CA PHE A 54 28.16 -3.10 17.85
C PHE A 54 27.71 -3.59 16.46
N PHE A 55 26.42 -3.89 16.29
CA PHE A 55 25.87 -4.28 15.00
C PHE A 55 25.38 -3.11 14.16
N SER A 56 25.42 -1.87 14.67
CA SER A 56 25.06 -0.67 13.91
C SER A 56 26.19 -0.28 12.96
N LEU A 57 25.85 0.02 11.72
CA LEU A 57 26.77 0.53 10.70
C LEU A 57 27.59 1.73 11.22
N ARG A 58 26.98 2.60 12.03
CA ARG A 58 27.65 3.75 12.65
C ARG A 58 28.78 3.36 13.59
N VAL A 59 28.57 2.37 14.45
CA VAL A 59 29.59 1.91 15.42
C VAL A 59 30.72 1.19 14.70
N GLN A 60 30.41 0.47 13.62
CA GLN A 60 31.42 -0.18 12.77
C GLN A 60 32.28 0.85 12.02
N LEU A 61 31.67 1.90 11.45
CA LEU A 61 32.39 3.03 10.85
C LEU A 61 33.31 3.72 11.86
N LEU A 62 32.80 3.98 13.07
CA LEU A 62 33.58 4.61 14.14
C LEU A 62 34.75 3.74 14.58
N PHE A 63 34.54 2.44 14.78
CA PHE A 63 35.61 1.52 15.15
C PHE A 63 36.73 1.50 14.12
N ALA A 64 36.36 1.42 12.84
CA ALA A 64 37.34 1.37 11.78
C ALA A 64 38.03 2.73 11.54
N TYR A 65 37.33 3.85 11.73
CA TYR A 65 37.94 5.19 11.78
C TYR A 65 38.98 5.30 12.91
N ILE A 66 38.62 4.84 14.12
CA ILE A 66 39.55 4.83 15.28
C ILE A 66 40.76 3.95 14.98
N LEU A 67 40.58 2.79 14.35
CA LEU A 67 41.67 1.89 13.99
C LEU A 67 42.62 2.54 12.97
N VAL A 68 42.09 3.21 11.94
CA VAL A 68 42.88 3.99 10.98
C VAL A 68 43.62 5.14 11.67
N LEU A 69 42.97 5.83 12.61
CA LEU A 69 43.57 6.94 13.37
C LEU A 69 44.70 6.45 14.28
N ILE A 70 44.52 5.33 14.96
CA ILE A 70 45.58 4.73 15.80
C ILE A 70 46.76 4.32 14.91
N LEU A 71 46.50 3.66 13.78
CA LEU A 71 47.54 3.28 12.83
C LEU A 71 48.29 4.51 12.31
N SER A 72 47.58 5.59 11.95
CA SER A 72 48.20 6.82 11.44
C SER A 72 49.06 7.52 12.49
N VAL A 73 48.63 7.53 13.76
CA VAL A 73 49.41 8.07 14.88
C VAL A 73 50.66 7.22 15.14
N ILE A 74 50.55 5.89 15.12
CA ILE A 74 51.69 4.98 15.27
C ILE A 74 52.71 5.22 14.15
N LEU A 75 52.23 5.35 12.90
CA LEU A 75 53.07 5.64 11.74
C LEU A 75 53.78 6.99 11.86
N ALA A 76 53.07 8.04 12.25
CA ALA A 76 53.64 9.36 12.44
C ALA A 76 54.69 9.37 13.55
N CYS A 77 54.43 8.67 14.66
CA CYS A 77 55.37 8.54 15.78
C CYS A 77 56.62 7.72 15.39
N MET A 78 56.45 6.61 14.66
CA MET A 78 57.58 5.84 14.12
C MET A 78 58.43 6.65 13.15
N PHE A 79 57.81 7.49 12.32
CA PHE A 79 58.50 8.35 11.36
C PHE A 79 59.29 9.48 12.05
N THR A 80 58.75 10.10 13.09
CA THR A 80 59.44 11.19 13.83
C THR A 80 60.54 10.68 14.74
N TYR A 81 60.44 9.45 15.29
CA TYR A 81 61.43 8.88 16.19
C TYR A 81 62.69 8.36 15.45
N ASN A 82 62.56 7.96 14.18
CA ASN A 82 63.59 7.21 13.49
C ASN A 82 64.43 8.11 12.55
N GLN A 83 65.76 8.21 12.74
CA GLN A 83 66.73 8.65 11.72
C GLN A 83 66.90 7.54 10.66
N ALA A 84 65.81 7.21 9.96
CA ALA A 84 65.55 5.88 9.41
C ALA A 84 66.53 5.40 8.32
N SER A 85 67.07 4.19 8.51
CA SER A 85 67.66 3.39 7.43
C SER A 85 66.56 2.93 6.44
N SER A 86 66.88 2.81 5.15
CA SER A 86 65.92 2.50 4.09
C SER A 86 65.08 1.22 4.33
N LEU A 87 65.63 0.23 5.05
CA LEU A 87 64.95 -1.01 5.43
C LEU A 87 63.73 -0.75 6.33
N SER A 88 63.84 0.15 7.31
CA SER A 88 62.76 0.44 8.24
C SER A 88 61.58 1.15 7.56
N ILE A 89 61.88 2.04 6.60
CA ILE A 89 60.87 2.70 5.75
C ILE A 89 60.12 1.65 4.91
N ALA A 90 60.84 0.67 4.34
CA ALA A 90 60.24 -0.38 3.52
C ALA A 90 59.29 -1.30 4.34
N LEU A 91 59.67 -1.69 5.57
CA LEU A 91 58.81 -2.50 6.44
C LEU A 91 57.56 -1.74 6.89
N ILE A 92 57.70 -0.45 7.20
CA ILE A 92 56.57 0.41 7.55
C ILE A 92 55.62 0.52 6.35
N ALA A 93 56.14 0.80 5.15
CA ALA A 93 55.34 0.89 3.93
C ALA A 93 54.58 -0.41 3.64
N LEU A 94 55.22 -1.57 3.81
CA LEU A 94 54.58 -2.87 3.68
C LEU A 94 53.45 -3.06 4.73
N GLY A 95 53.70 -2.68 5.98
CA GLY A 95 52.70 -2.72 7.04
C GLY A 95 51.48 -1.86 6.72
N VAL A 96 51.68 -0.65 6.19
CA VAL A 96 50.59 0.25 5.74
C VAL A 96 49.76 -0.42 4.65
N VAL A 97 50.40 -1.02 3.65
CA VAL A 97 49.70 -1.67 2.54
C VAL A 97 48.89 -2.87 3.03
N VAL A 98 49.46 -3.71 3.89
CA VAL A 98 48.78 -4.89 4.44
C VAL A 98 47.58 -4.48 5.29
N VAL A 99 47.78 -3.56 6.24
CA VAL A 99 46.69 -3.09 7.12
C VAL A 99 45.61 -2.37 6.32
N GLY A 100 45.99 -1.49 5.39
CA GLY A 100 45.07 -0.81 4.48
C GLY A 100 44.24 -1.80 3.66
N SER A 101 44.85 -2.88 3.16
CA SER A 101 44.16 -3.94 2.41
C SER A 101 43.18 -4.72 3.28
N LEU A 102 43.56 -5.06 4.52
CA LEU A 102 42.67 -5.74 5.47
C LEU A 102 41.47 -4.86 5.84
N ILE A 103 41.71 -3.58 6.08
CA ILE A 103 40.66 -2.60 6.35
C ILE A 103 39.71 -2.49 5.15
N ALA A 104 40.24 -2.31 3.94
CA ALA A 104 39.44 -2.22 2.72
C ALA A 104 38.59 -3.49 2.50
N PHE A 105 39.17 -4.67 2.71
CA PHE A 105 38.46 -5.95 2.60
C PHE A 105 37.33 -6.07 3.63
N PHE A 106 37.59 -5.67 4.88
CA PHE A 106 36.61 -5.68 5.96
C PHE A 106 35.45 -4.72 5.69
N PHE A 107 35.73 -3.47 5.30
CA PHE A 107 34.69 -2.50 4.95
C PHE A 107 33.85 -2.94 3.75
N THR A 108 34.48 -3.51 2.72
CA THR A 108 33.78 -3.95 1.51
C THR A 108 32.78 -5.05 1.83
N THR A 109 33.19 -6.03 2.62
CA THR A 109 32.33 -7.17 2.96
C THR A 109 31.25 -6.84 3.99
N LEU A 110 31.50 -5.85 4.87
CA LEU A 110 30.60 -5.51 5.96
C LEU A 110 29.58 -4.42 5.59
N LEU A 111 30.00 -3.34 4.92
CA LEU A 111 29.13 -2.20 4.63
C LEU A 111 28.42 -2.31 3.28
N LEU A 112 29.11 -2.74 2.24
CA LEU A 112 28.50 -2.79 0.90
C LEU A 112 27.57 -3.99 0.73
N ARG A 113 27.87 -5.14 1.33
CA ARG A 113 27.06 -6.35 1.18
C ARG A 113 25.57 -6.16 1.54
N PRO A 114 25.18 -5.57 2.69
CA PRO A 114 23.76 -5.34 2.99
C PRO A 114 23.14 -4.28 2.08
N LEU A 115 23.90 -3.26 1.65
CA LEU A 115 23.43 -2.27 0.68
C LEU A 115 23.08 -2.93 -0.66
N TRP A 116 23.95 -3.82 -1.17
CA TRP A 116 23.74 -4.53 -2.43
C TRP A 116 22.50 -5.42 -2.36
N ARG A 117 22.25 -6.09 -1.23
CA ARG A 117 21.01 -6.88 -1.04
C ARG A 117 19.75 -6.01 -1.16
N VAL A 118 19.76 -4.82 -0.57
CA VAL A 118 18.62 -3.90 -0.67
C VAL A 118 18.45 -3.41 -2.11
N THR A 119 19.55 -3.08 -2.80
CA THR A 119 19.53 -2.67 -4.21
C THR A 119 19.02 -3.79 -5.12
N ASP A 120 19.52 -5.01 -4.97
CA ASP A 120 19.11 -6.18 -5.75
C ASP A 120 17.63 -6.50 -5.54
N ALA A 121 17.17 -6.48 -4.28
CA ALA A 121 15.77 -6.67 -3.95
C ALA A 121 14.90 -5.56 -4.58
N ALA A 122 15.32 -4.29 -4.48
CA ALA A 122 14.60 -3.17 -5.08
C ALA A 122 14.53 -3.25 -6.62
N GLN A 123 15.61 -3.67 -7.28
CA GLN A 123 15.61 -3.91 -8.72
C GLN A 123 14.69 -5.06 -9.12
N ALA A 124 14.69 -6.14 -8.34
CA ALA A 124 13.81 -7.28 -8.59
C ALA A 124 12.32 -6.92 -8.38
N ILE A 125 12.02 -6.14 -7.34
CA ILE A 125 10.68 -5.55 -7.11
C ILE A 125 10.28 -4.66 -8.28
N ALA A 126 11.20 -3.83 -8.80
CA ALA A 126 10.94 -2.92 -9.91
C ALA A 126 10.60 -3.64 -11.23
N VAL A 127 11.08 -4.87 -11.43
CA VAL A 127 10.69 -5.73 -12.58
C VAL A 127 9.46 -6.59 -12.29
N GLY A 128 8.82 -6.43 -11.13
CA GLY A 128 7.55 -7.07 -10.77
C GLY A 128 7.66 -8.30 -9.86
N ASP A 129 8.86 -8.69 -9.43
CA ASP A 129 9.04 -9.79 -8.48
C ASP A 129 8.90 -9.29 -7.04
N LEU A 130 7.65 -9.09 -6.60
CA LEU A 130 7.33 -8.56 -5.26
C LEU A 130 7.69 -9.54 -4.13
N GLN A 131 7.88 -10.83 -4.42
CA GLN A 131 8.30 -11.84 -3.44
C GLN A 131 9.71 -11.56 -2.91
N GLN A 132 10.51 -10.80 -3.66
CA GLN A 132 11.88 -10.44 -3.31
C GLN A 132 11.97 -9.50 -2.11
N ARG A 133 10.85 -8.93 -1.65
CA ARG A 133 10.79 -8.17 -0.39
C ARG A 133 11.26 -9.00 0.82
N GLU A 134 11.14 -10.32 0.78
CA GLU A 134 11.63 -11.22 1.84
C GLU A 134 13.16 -11.19 1.98
N ARG A 135 13.88 -10.82 0.91
CA ARG A 135 15.35 -10.69 0.93
C ARG A 135 15.81 -9.39 1.58
N LEU A 136 14.91 -8.46 1.89
CA LEU A 136 15.26 -7.22 2.55
C LEU A 136 15.73 -7.51 3.98
N PRO A 137 16.91 -6.99 4.38
CA PRO A 137 17.38 -7.11 5.75
C PRO A 137 16.50 -6.23 6.64
N LEU A 138 15.44 -6.80 7.19
CA LEU A 138 14.48 -6.09 8.04
C LEU A 138 14.58 -6.61 9.47
N ARG A 139 15.18 -5.82 10.36
CA ARG A 139 15.15 -6.10 11.81
C ARG A 139 14.08 -5.24 12.48
N LEU A 140 13.29 -5.85 13.36
CA LEU A 140 12.33 -5.16 14.20
C LEU A 140 12.75 -5.25 15.68
N PRO A 141 12.94 -4.12 16.39
CA PRO A 141 12.88 -2.74 15.88
C PRO A 141 14.10 -2.39 14.98
N PRO A 142 13.98 -1.39 14.08
CA PRO A 142 15.07 -0.95 13.21
C PRO A 142 16.27 -0.49 14.03
N GLN A 143 17.46 -1.01 13.74
CA GLN A 143 18.68 -0.71 14.50
C GLN A 143 19.62 0.24 13.77
N ASP A 144 19.51 0.34 12.44
CA ASP A 144 20.29 1.26 11.63
C ASP A 144 19.49 1.85 10.45
N GLU A 145 20.17 2.61 9.61
CA GLU A 145 19.61 3.22 8.41
C GLU A 145 19.20 2.21 7.34
N ILE A 146 19.90 1.07 7.27
CA ILE A 146 19.59 0.02 6.29
C ILE A 146 18.27 -0.65 6.68
N ASP A 147 18.07 -0.96 7.96
CA ASP A 147 16.80 -1.49 8.48
C ASP A 147 15.63 -0.52 8.20
N ARG A 148 15.87 0.79 8.36
CA ARG A 148 14.86 1.82 8.07
C ARG A 148 14.52 1.88 6.58
N LEU A 149 15.53 1.85 5.71
CA LEU A 149 15.34 1.85 4.26
C LEU A 149 14.60 0.58 3.80
N ALA A 150 15.01 -0.58 4.29
CA ALA A 150 14.33 -1.86 4.05
C ALA A 150 12.86 -1.79 4.48
N GLY A 151 12.58 -1.20 5.66
CA GLY A 151 11.22 -0.98 6.14
C GLY A 151 10.38 -0.09 5.22
N SER A 152 10.94 1.03 4.76
CA SER A 152 10.26 1.95 3.83
C SER A 152 9.98 1.30 2.47
N ILE A 153 10.92 0.51 1.92
CA ILE A 153 10.70 -0.24 0.68
C ILE A 153 9.61 -1.29 0.88
N ASN A 154 9.62 -2.02 2.00
CA ASN A 154 8.59 -3.01 2.29
C ASN A 154 7.19 -2.39 2.43
N GLU A 155 7.10 -1.20 3.05
CA GLU A 155 5.84 -0.45 3.10
C GLU A 155 5.37 -0.02 1.70
N MET A 156 6.30 0.46 0.86
CA MET A 156 6.01 0.81 -0.53
C MET A 156 5.48 -0.41 -1.32
N VAL A 157 6.11 -1.58 -1.18
CA VAL A 157 5.65 -2.82 -1.82
C VAL A 157 4.25 -3.21 -1.35
N THR A 158 4.01 -3.15 -0.04
CA THR A 158 2.67 -3.43 0.53
C THR A 158 1.60 -2.51 -0.07
N ARG A 159 1.90 -1.22 -0.23
CA ARG A 159 0.99 -0.25 -0.86
C ARG A 159 0.77 -0.55 -2.34
N LEU A 160 1.81 -1.00 -3.05
CA LEU A 160 1.73 -1.40 -4.45
C LEU A 160 0.85 -2.65 -4.63
N GLU A 161 1.05 -3.69 -3.82
CA GLU A 161 0.21 -4.90 -3.82
C GLU A 161 -1.27 -4.54 -3.60
N TYR A 162 -1.54 -3.71 -2.60
CA TYR A 162 -2.91 -3.27 -2.31
C TYR A 162 -3.52 -2.48 -3.47
N ALA A 163 -2.76 -1.59 -4.10
CA ALA A 163 -3.21 -0.82 -5.26
C ALA A 163 -3.50 -1.74 -6.46
N GLU A 164 -2.64 -2.72 -6.71
CA GLU A 164 -2.81 -3.69 -7.80
C GLU A 164 -4.03 -4.60 -7.57
N GLU A 165 -4.21 -5.13 -6.35
CA GLU A 165 -5.39 -5.91 -6.00
C GLU A 165 -6.68 -5.09 -6.16
N THR A 166 -6.66 -3.83 -5.72
CA THR A 166 -7.80 -2.92 -5.86
C THR A 166 -8.12 -2.65 -7.34
N GLN A 167 -7.09 -2.42 -8.16
CA GLN A 167 -7.24 -2.20 -9.59
C GLN A 167 -7.79 -3.45 -10.29
N ARG A 168 -7.23 -4.64 -10.01
CA ARG A 168 -7.73 -5.91 -10.57
C ARG A 168 -9.17 -6.18 -10.16
N ALA A 169 -9.54 -5.88 -8.92
CA ALA A 169 -10.92 -6.03 -8.45
C ALA A 169 -11.88 -5.05 -9.16
N SER A 170 -11.46 -3.79 -9.38
CA SER A 170 -12.22 -2.80 -10.16
C SER A 170 -12.38 -3.27 -11.62
N GLU A 171 -11.31 -3.71 -12.27
CA GLU A 171 -11.34 -4.19 -13.64
C GLU A 171 -12.29 -5.40 -13.80
N GLN A 172 -12.24 -6.37 -12.89
CA GLN A 172 -13.16 -7.51 -12.91
C GLN A 172 -14.63 -7.08 -12.75
N ARG A 173 -14.90 -6.11 -11.87
CA ARG A 173 -16.26 -5.56 -11.70
C ARG A 173 -16.73 -4.87 -12.97
N PHE A 174 -15.88 -4.06 -13.58
CA PHE A 174 -16.16 -3.38 -14.84
C PHE A 174 -16.45 -4.37 -15.97
N GLN A 175 -15.62 -5.41 -16.13
CA GLN A 175 -15.83 -6.45 -17.13
C GLN A 175 -17.16 -7.19 -16.95
N ARG A 176 -17.51 -7.57 -15.71
CA ARG A 176 -18.80 -8.21 -15.39
C ARG A 176 -19.96 -7.26 -15.71
N PHE A 177 -19.87 -6.02 -15.27
CA PHE A 177 -20.89 -5.01 -15.50
C PHE A 177 -21.12 -4.74 -16.99
N PHE A 178 -20.05 -4.62 -17.78
CA PHE A 178 -20.12 -4.43 -19.22
C PHE A 178 -20.76 -5.64 -19.92
N SER A 179 -20.40 -6.85 -19.50
CA SER A 179 -21.02 -8.08 -19.99
C SER A 179 -22.52 -8.09 -19.72
N ASP A 180 -22.93 -7.79 -18.49
CA ASP A 180 -24.33 -7.75 -18.08
C ASP A 180 -25.13 -6.68 -18.83
N ALA A 181 -24.56 -5.48 -18.98
CA ALA A 181 -25.17 -4.40 -19.77
C ALA A 181 -25.34 -4.83 -21.25
N SER A 182 -24.33 -5.48 -21.82
CA SER A 182 -24.40 -5.98 -23.21
C SER A 182 -25.51 -7.01 -23.39
N HIS A 183 -25.70 -7.91 -22.41
CA HIS A 183 -26.80 -8.86 -22.42
C HIS A 183 -28.15 -8.15 -22.29
N GLN A 184 -28.28 -7.21 -21.37
CA GLN A 184 -29.53 -6.47 -21.13
C GLN A 184 -29.93 -5.57 -22.31
N LEU A 185 -28.98 -5.08 -23.11
CA LEU A 185 -29.25 -4.32 -24.33
C LEU A 185 -29.58 -5.20 -25.55
N ARG A 186 -29.08 -6.44 -25.60
CA ARG A 186 -29.37 -7.36 -26.71
C ARG A 186 -30.83 -7.76 -26.78
N THR A 187 -31.47 -8.00 -25.63
CA THR A 187 -32.88 -8.38 -25.54
C THR A 187 -33.83 -7.33 -26.13
N PRO A 188 -33.82 -6.05 -25.68
CA PRO A 188 -34.68 -5.01 -26.23
C PRO A 188 -34.42 -4.78 -27.72
N LEU A 189 -33.15 -4.83 -28.15
CA LEU A 189 -32.77 -4.72 -29.55
C LEU A 189 -33.36 -5.86 -30.40
N THR A 190 -33.35 -7.09 -29.88
CA THR A 190 -33.95 -8.26 -30.55
C THR A 190 -35.47 -8.11 -30.64
N SER A 191 -36.12 -7.61 -29.60
CA SER A 191 -37.57 -7.33 -29.61
C SER A 191 -37.94 -6.24 -30.62
N ILE A 192 -37.19 -5.13 -30.68
CA ILE A 192 -37.39 -4.06 -31.66
C ILE A 192 -37.26 -4.61 -33.09
N ARG A 193 -36.24 -5.46 -33.33
CA ARG A 193 -36.08 -6.14 -34.62
C ARG A 193 -37.29 -7.03 -34.94
N GLY A 194 -37.73 -7.86 -34.00
CA GLY A 194 -38.90 -8.72 -34.19
C GLY A 194 -40.18 -7.94 -34.48
N PHE A 195 -40.42 -6.82 -33.77
CA PHE A 195 -41.54 -5.93 -34.03
C PHE A 195 -41.47 -5.26 -35.41
N THR A 196 -40.27 -4.89 -35.86
CA THR A 196 -40.04 -4.38 -37.21
C THR A 196 -40.38 -5.44 -38.26
N GLU A 197 -39.96 -6.70 -38.05
CA GLU A 197 -40.31 -7.81 -38.94
C GLU A 197 -41.82 -8.08 -39.00
N VAL A 198 -42.53 -7.96 -37.87
CA VAL A 198 -44.01 -8.07 -37.82
C VAL A 198 -44.69 -6.96 -38.63
N LEU A 199 -44.23 -5.71 -38.50
CA LEU A 199 -44.73 -4.59 -39.31
C LEU A 199 -44.48 -4.83 -40.82
N MET A 200 -43.31 -5.35 -41.17
CA MET A 200 -42.95 -5.65 -42.56
C MET A 200 -43.77 -6.79 -43.17
N ARG A 201 -44.27 -7.73 -42.36
CA ARG A 201 -45.12 -8.86 -42.81
C ARG A 201 -46.60 -8.54 -42.96
N GLY A 202 -46.99 -7.27 -42.87
CA GLY A 202 -48.37 -6.81 -43.14
C GLY A 202 -49.10 -6.25 -41.93
N ALA A 203 -48.52 -6.28 -40.72
CA ALA A 203 -49.14 -5.65 -39.56
C ALA A 203 -49.21 -4.11 -39.68
N LYS A 204 -48.47 -3.51 -40.63
CA LYS A 204 -48.57 -2.09 -40.98
C LYS A 204 -49.89 -1.73 -41.68
N ASP A 205 -50.56 -2.69 -42.30
CA ASP A 205 -51.78 -2.46 -43.09
C ASP A 205 -53.04 -2.40 -42.20
N ASP A 206 -52.92 -2.81 -40.93
CA ASP A 206 -53.91 -2.57 -39.87
C ASP A 206 -53.43 -1.43 -38.94
N PRO A 207 -54.08 -0.25 -38.98
CA PRO A 207 -53.69 0.92 -38.17
C PRO A 207 -53.64 0.64 -36.66
N GLU A 208 -54.53 -0.19 -36.13
CA GLU A 208 -54.55 -0.48 -34.69
C GLU A 208 -53.37 -1.37 -34.28
N THR A 209 -53.12 -2.44 -35.03
CA THR A 209 -51.99 -3.33 -34.76
C THR A 209 -50.66 -2.61 -34.99
N ALA A 210 -50.55 -1.81 -36.05
CA ALA A 210 -49.37 -0.98 -36.30
C ALA A 210 -49.07 -0.06 -35.12
N LEU A 211 -50.08 0.65 -34.62
CA LEU A 211 -49.92 1.55 -33.46
C LEU A 211 -49.53 0.79 -32.19
N ARG A 212 -50.10 -0.40 -31.94
CA ARG A 212 -49.70 -1.26 -30.80
C ARG A 212 -48.24 -1.67 -30.89
N VAL A 213 -47.79 -2.12 -32.06
CA VAL A 213 -46.39 -2.56 -32.27
C VAL A 213 -45.42 -1.38 -32.14
N LEU A 214 -45.75 -0.22 -32.73
CA LEU A 214 -44.95 1.00 -32.60
C LEU A 214 -44.84 1.47 -31.14
N LYS A 215 -45.93 1.41 -30.35
CA LYS A 215 -45.88 1.70 -28.91
C LYS A 215 -44.97 0.76 -28.15
N ARG A 216 -44.96 -0.54 -28.48
CA ARG A 216 -44.05 -1.53 -27.88
C ARG A 216 -42.58 -1.24 -28.23
N MET A 217 -42.29 -0.92 -29.48
CA MET A 217 -40.94 -0.51 -29.91
C MET A 217 -40.47 0.76 -29.19
N LYS A 218 -41.34 1.77 -29.06
CA LYS A 218 -41.04 3.01 -28.32
C LYS A 218 -40.69 2.72 -26.85
N SER A 219 -41.52 1.93 -26.17
CA SER A 219 -41.27 1.54 -24.78
C SER A 219 -39.92 0.84 -24.60
N GLU A 220 -39.53 0.02 -25.57
CA GLU A 220 -38.30 -0.75 -25.48
C GLU A 220 -37.06 0.07 -25.83
N SER A 221 -37.20 1.06 -26.72
CA SER A 221 -36.19 2.11 -26.93
C SER A 221 -36.02 2.99 -25.69
N GLU A 222 -37.11 3.38 -25.02
CA GLU A 222 -37.06 4.16 -23.78
C GLU A 222 -36.35 3.36 -22.68
N ARG A 223 -36.64 2.06 -22.57
CA ARG A 223 -35.95 1.15 -21.66
C ARG A 223 -34.44 1.07 -21.92
N MET A 224 -34.01 1.00 -23.19
CA MET A 224 -32.59 1.05 -23.54
C MET A 224 -31.95 2.38 -23.12
N THR A 225 -32.64 3.51 -23.30
CA THR A 225 -32.14 4.82 -22.86
C THR A 225 -31.91 4.87 -21.35
N TYR A 226 -32.84 4.33 -20.55
CA TYR A 226 -32.64 4.26 -19.09
C TYR A 226 -31.42 3.40 -18.72
N LEU A 227 -31.27 2.21 -19.31
CA LEU A 227 -30.11 1.35 -19.04
C LEU A 227 -28.77 2.00 -19.40
N ILE A 228 -28.72 2.74 -20.51
CA ILE A 228 -27.51 3.48 -20.92
C ILE A 228 -27.21 4.63 -19.97
N ASN A 229 -28.23 5.36 -19.50
CA ASN A 229 -28.05 6.44 -18.54
C ASN A 229 -27.56 5.92 -17.17
N ASP A 230 -28.06 4.76 -16.74
CA ASP A 230 -27.58 4.10 -15.53
C ASP A 230 -26.11 3.68 -15.68
N LEU A 231 -25.71 3.17 -16.85
CA LEU A 231 -24.32 2.85 -17.20
C LEU A 231 -23.42 4.09 -17.11
N PHE A 232 -23.83 5.21 -17.71
CA PHE A 232 -23.09 6.47 -17.64
C PHE A 232 -22.97 7.00 -16.21
N THR A 233 -24.05 6.90 -15.42
CA THR A 233 -24.06 7.34 -14.03
C THR A 233 -23.06 6.52 -13.20
N LEU A 234 -23.06 5.19 -13.36
CA LEU A 234 -22.11 4.32 -12.68
C LEU A 234 -20.66 4.58 -13.11
N SER A 235 -20.40 4.82 -14.40
CA SER A 235 -19.05 5.14 -14.88
C SER A 235 -18.49 6.42 -14.26
N ARG A 236 -19.34 7.44 -14.05
CA ARG A 236 -18.95 8.71 -13.41
C ARG A 236 -18.70 8.58 -11.91
N LEU A 237 -19.36 7.62 -11.26
CA LEU A 237 -19.14 7.34 -9.83
C LEU A 237 -17.84 6.56 -9.58
N ASP A 238 -17.35 5.81 -10.58
CA ASP A 238 -16.10 5.03 -10.50
C ASP A 238 -14.86 5.90 -10.80
N GLU A 239 -15.01 7.00 -11.55
CA GLU A 239 -13.99 8.04 -11.62
C GLU A 239 -13.77 8.60 -10.21
N GLN A 240 -12.52 8.59 -9.73
CA GLN A 240 -12.08 8.93 -8.35
C GLN A 240 -12.28 10.41 -7.95
N ASN A 241 -13.35 11.05 -8.39
CA ASN A 241 -13.78 12.33 -7.87
C ASN A 241 -14.22 12.14 -6.42
N ALA A 242 -13.46 12.71 -5.49
CA ALA A 242 -13.82 12.71 -4.08
C ALA A 242 -15.25 13.26 -3.93
N LEU A 243 -16.16 12.41 -3.44
CA LEU A 243 -17.55 12.81 -3.19
C LEU A 243 -17.55 14.04 -2.29
N LYS A 244 -18.17 15.13 -2.75
CA LYS A 244 -18.36 16.34 -1.96
C LYS A 244 -19.36 16.05 -0.85
N LYS A 245 -18.84 15.78 0.35
CA LYS A 245 -19.67 15.57 1.54
C LYS A 245 -20.15 16.93 2.04
N GLN A 246 -21.46 17.07 2.20
CA GLN A 246 -22.09 18.25 2.78
C GLN A 246 -23.22 17.83 3.72
N TYR A 247 -23.51 18.65 4.73
CA TYR A 247 -24.68 18.44 5.57
C TYR A 247 -25.94 18.70 4.73
N VAL A 248 -26.88 17.76 4.75
CA VAL A 248 -28.15 17.85 4.03
C VAL A 248 -29.31 17.56 4.98
N ASN A 249 -30.44 18.25 4.77
CA ASN A 249 -31.67 17.97 5.48
C ASN A 249 -32.33 16.72 4.88
N LEU A 250 -32.28 15.61 5.63
CA LEU A 250 -32.84 14.34 5.17
C LEU A 250 -34.37 14.38 5.00
N VAL A 251 -35.07 15.22 5.76
CA VAL A 251 -36.54 15.36 5.66
C VAL A 251 -36.92 16.01 4.34
N GLU A 252 -36.21 17.09 3.98
CA GLU A 252 -36.42 17.83 2.74
C GLU A 252 -36.08 16.97 1.52
N LEU A 253 -34.92 16.30 1.55
CA LEU A 253 -34.50 15.39 0.48
C LEU A 253 -35.48 14.22 0.30
N ALA A 254 -36.00 13.67 1.41
CA ALA A 254 -36.97 12.60 1.35
C ALA A 254 -38.33 13.08 0.83
N ALA A 255 -38.78 14.28 1.21
CA ALA A 255 -40.01 14.88 0.68
C ALA A 255 -39.91 15.10 -0.84
N GLU A 256 -38.81 15.68 -1.31
CA GLU A 256 -38.54 15.89 -2.74
C GLU A 256 -38.52 14.56 -3.53
N SER A 257 -37.88 13.54 -2.96
CA SER A 257 -37.83 12.20 -3.56
C SER A 257 -39.23 11.55 -3.66
N ILE A 258 -40.08 11.75 -2.65
CA ILE A 258 -41.47 11.25 -2.63
C ILE A 258 -42.31 11.95 -3.72
N GLU A 259 -42.12 13.26 -3.90
CA GLU A 259 -42.83 14.02 -4.93
C GLU A 259 -42.46 13.54 -6.34
N GLN A 260 -41.16 13.40 -6.63
CA GLN A 260 -40.68 12.85 -7.91
C GLN A 260 -41.18 11.41 -8.15
N ALA A 261 -41.25 10.58 -7.10
CA ALA A 261 -41.76 9.22 -7.20
C ALA A 261 -43.27 9.18 -7.49
N LYS A 262 -44.05 10.10 -6.92
CA LYS A 262 -45.50 10.21 -7.18
C LYS A 262 -45.79 10.60 -8.63
N GLU A 263 -45.02 11.51 -9.21
CA GLU A 263 -45.18 11.91 -10.62
C GLU A 263 -44.95 10.75 -11.59
N ARG A 264 -43.99 9.86 -11.28
CA ARG A 264 -43.67 8.68 -12.11
C ARG A 264 -44.67 7.54 -11.92
N THR A 265 -45.28 7.44 -10.73
CA THR A 265 -46.13 6.31 -10.34
C THR A 265 -47.58 6.75 -10.34
N ASN A 266 -48.21 6.77 -11.51
CA ASN A 266 -49.62 7.11 -11.69
C ASN A 266 -50.58 5.98 -11.23
N ASP A 267 -50.21 5.24 -10.18
CA ASP A 267 -50.84 3.98 -9.73
C ASP A 267 -51.55 4.12 -8.37
N GLY A 268 -51.79 5.35 -7.90
CA GLY A 268 -52.59 5.64 -6.68
C GLY A 268 -52.01 5.14 -5.35
N ARG A 269 -50.74 4.70 -5.32
CA ARG A 269 -50.11 4.17 -4.11
C ARG A 269 -49.71 5.29 -3.15
N THR A 270 -50.12 5.16 -1.88
CA THR A 270 -49.76 6.12 -0.84
C THR A 270 -48.33 5.88 -0.35
N ILE A 271 -47.49 6.92 -0.43
CA ILE A 271 -46.13 6.92 0.13
C ILE A 271 -46.13 7.78 1.39
N THR A 272 -45.73 7.20 2.53
CA THR A 272 -45.76 7.86 3.84
C THR A 272 -44.33 8.01 4.38
N LEU A 273 -43.94 9.22 4.79
CA LEU A 273 -42.67 9.47 5.48
C LEU A 273 -42.90 9.37 6.99
N ALA A 274 -42.22 8.43 7.65
CA ALA A 274 -42.21 8.33 9.12
C ALA A 274 -40.80 8.68 9.62
N LEU A 275 -40.70 9.74 10.42
CA LEU A 275 -39.48 10.10 11.15
C LEU A 275 -39.60 9.51 12.55
N THR A 276 -38.62 8.70 12.95
CA THR A 276 -38.54 8.08 14.29
C THR A 276 -37.39 8.70 15.06
#